data_AF-A0A2N8UL44-F1
#
_entry.id   AF-A0A2N8UL44-F1
#
_cell.length_a   1.000
_cell.length_b   1.000
_cell.length_c   1.000
_cell.angle_alpha   90.00
_cell.angle_beta   90.00
_cell.angle_gamma   90.00
#
_symmetry.space_group_name_H-M   'P 1'
#
loop_
_entity.id
_entity.type
_entity.pdbx_description
1 polymer ?
#
loop_
_entity_poly.entity_id
_entity_poly.type
_entity_poly.pdbx_seq_one_letter_code
_entity_poly.pdbx_strand_id
1 'polypeptide(L)'
;MASESASASQWVSPSSRPEHIEQLISGVDRYNPQNLDVLHDYLAQQLDDGSYDLLANLAILKLYQFNPADFNYVVVINILLKALVAAPLPDFNLCISLLGEAPLPTIPVKAEKEAADDAASLPGDDDEEDVAEKPKDVPSAGHLTDALIVRLSELSTLLFQARFREFWTTLASEPYADVREYAAKISEFENAARKVALNSVKGSFTSISEKRIGSYLNLAGAQLHEFINAQPGWKLADATVSVPANPDNEIKASVIREEITLDQMHKFLAQAQSPLLRA
;
A
#
# COMPACT_ATOMS: atom_id res chain seq x y z
N MET A 1 0.65 13.26 26.57
CA MET A 1 0.18 12.44 25.43
C MET A 1 1.41 12.07 24.64
N ALA A 2 2.03 10.94 24.99
CA ALA A 2 3.29 10.52 24.41
C ALA A 2 3.07 10.07 22.97
N SER A 3 3.85 10.64 22.04
CA SER A 3 4.00 10.12 20.69
C SER A 3 4.69 8.76 20.82
N GLU A 4 3.95 7.66 20.69
CA GLU A 4 4.54 6.35 20.50
C GLU A 4 5.30 6.38 19.17
N SER A 5 6.64 6.44 19.26
CA SER A 5 7.48 6.03 18.14
C SER A 5 7.19 4.57 17.89
N ALA A 6 6.37 4.27 16.89
CA ALA A 6 6.16 2.92 16.39
C ALA A 6 7.54 2.37 15.99
N SER A 7 8.07 1.46 16.80
CA SER A 7 9.24 0.68 16.44
C SER A 7 8.86 -0.15 15.21
N ALA A 8 9.73 -0.23 14.21
CA ALA A 8 9.48 -0.91 12.93
C ALA A 8 9.09 -2.40 13.05
N SER A 9 9.13 -2.96 14.26
CA SER A 9 8.78 -4.34 14.59
C SER A 9 7.28 -4.56 14.90
N GLN A 10 6.48 -3.51 15.06
CA GLN A 10 5.07 -3.66 15.45
C GLN A 10 4.15 -3.11 14.35
N TRP A 11 3.38 -4.01 13.74
CA TRP A 11 2.34 -3.63 12.79
C TRP A 11 1.34 -2.69 13.46
N VAL A 12 0.92 -1.65 12.75
CA VAL A 12 -0.07 -0.69 13.26
C VAL A 12 -1.43 -1.38 13.35
N SER A 13 -1.92 -1.56 14.58
CA SER A 13 -3.29 -2.01 14.85
C SER A 13 -4.14 -0.79 15.18
N PRO A 14 -5.12 -0.41 14.34
CA PRO A 14 -5.98 0.73 14.64
C PRO A 14 -6.85 0.43 15.86
N SER A 15 -7.05 1.42 16.72
CA SER A 15 -7.91 1.30 17.91
C SER A 15 -9.39 1.07 17.57
N SER A 16 -9.78 1.30 16.31
CA SER A 16 -11.12 1.03 15.78
C SER A 16 -11.38 -0.44 15.46
N ARG A 17 -10.36 -1.31 15.53
CA ARG A 17 -10.50 -2.73 15.17
C ARG A 17 -11.33 -3.48 16.25
N PRO A 18 -12.45 -4.12 15.89
CA PRO A 18 -13.21 -4.95 16.82
C PRO A 18 -12.41 -6.17 17.29
N GLU A 19 -12.64 -6.62 18.53
CA GLU A 19 -11.93 -7.78 19.11
C GLU A 19 -12.09 -9.06 18.27
N HIS A 20 -13.28 -9.26 17.67
CA HIS A 20 -13.53 -10.40 16.80
C HIS A 20 -12.62 -10.40 15.56
N ILE A 21 -12.40 -9.23 14.96
CA ILE A 21 -11.52 -9.06 13.78
C ILE A 21 -10.04 -9.23 14.19
N GLU A 22 -9.65 -8.73 15.36
CA GLU A 22 -8.30 -8.95 15.91
C GLU A 22 -7.99 -10.44 16.09
N GLN A 23 -8.91 -11.20 16.69
CA GLN A 23 -8.75 -12.65 16.88
C GLN A 23 -8.64 -13.37 15.53
N LEU A 24 -9.45 -12.97 14.55
CA LEU A 24 -9.45 -13.54 13.20
C LEU A 24 -8.11 -13.35 12.49
N ILE A 25 -7.57 -12.13 12.52
CA ILE A 25 -6.37 -11.73 11.78
C ILE A 25 -5.09 -12.25 12.47
N SER A 26 -5.06 -12.24 13.80
CA SER A 26 -3.93 -12.74 14.58
C SER A 26 -3.83 -14.27 14.58
N GLY A 27 -4.97 -14.95 14.41
CA GLY A 27 -5.07 -16.40 14.38
C GLY A 27 -4.78 -17.05 13.02
N VAL A 28 -5.04 -18.36 12.97
CA VAL A 28 -4.98 -19.16 11.74
C VAL A 28 -6.20 -18.93 10.83
N ASP A 29 -7.29 -18.42 11.40
CA ASP A 29 -8.57 -18.20 10.74
C ASP A 29 -8.54 -17.13 9.65
N ARG A 30 -7.47 -16.33 9.58
CA ARG A 30 -7.21 -15.37 8.49
C ARG A 30 -7.11 -16.00 7.10
N TYR A 31 -6.91 -17.31 7.01
CA TYR A 31 -6.82 -18.06 5.76
C TYR A 31 -8.07 -18.87 5.45
N ASN A 32 -9.08 -18.85 6.32
CA ASN A 32 -10.32 -19.57 6.11
C ASN A 32 -11.24 -18.74 5.18
N PRO A 33 -11.62 -19.25 3.99
CA PRO A 33 -12.49 -18.53 3.07
C PRO A 33 -13.89 -18.26 3.64
N GLN A 34 -14.35 -19.02 4.64
CA GLN A 34 -15.64 -18.76 5.30
C GLN A 34 -15.69 -17.40 6.02
N ASN A 35 -14.54 -16.87 6.39
CA ASN A 35 -14.43 -15.58 7.09
C ASN A 35 -14.32 -14.39 6.13
N LEU A 36 -14.33 -14.64 4.81
CA LEU A 36 -14.20 -13.61 3.80
C LEU A 36 -15.35 -12.60 3.85
N ASP A 37 -16.58 -13.07 4.07
CA ASP A 37 -17.78 -12.21 4.17
C ASP A 37 -17.65 -11.22 5.34
N VAL A 38 -17.18 -11.70 6.50
CA VAL A 38 -16.94 -10.85 7.68
C VAL A 38 -15.88 -9.78 7.38
N LEU A 39 -14.84 -10.13 6.63
CA LEU A 39 -13.81 -9.19 6.22
C LEU A 39 -14.31 -8.18 5.18
N HIS A 40 -15.25 -8.56 4.29
CA HIS A 40 -15.90 -7.63 3.37
C HIS A 40 -16.79 -6.64 4.08
N ASP A 41 -17.58 -7.09 5.07
CA ASP A 41 -18.39 -6.21 5.90
C ASP A 41 -17.52 -5.22 6.69
N TYR A 42 -16.38 -5.70 7.22
CA TYR A 42 -15.43 -4.81 7.88
C TYR A 42 -14.77 -3.82 6.92
N LEU A 43 -14.47 -4.23 5.67
CA LEU A 43 -14.00 -3.29 4.65
C LEU A 43 -15.08 -2.26 4.31
N ALA A 44 -16.34 -2.65 4.18
CA ALA A 44 -17.45 -1.72 3.93
C ALA A 44 -17.54 -0.68 5.04
N GLN A 45 -17.44 -1.10 6.31
CA GLN A 45 -17.36 -0.18 7.44
C GLN A 45 -16.15 0.77 7.33
N GLN A 46 -14.98 0.27 6.90
CA GLN A 46 -13.83 1.14 6.66
C GLN A 46 -14.08 2.18 5.55
N LEU A 47 -14.88 1.86 4.53
CA LEU A 47 -15.24 2.80 3.46
C LEU A 47 -16.18 3.90 3.99
N ASP A 48 -17.08 3.57 4.91
CA ASP A 48 -18.05 4.50 5.50
C ASP A 48 -17.43 5.37 6.60
N ASP A 49 -16.67 4.79 7.52
CA ASP A 49 -16.09 5.49 8.67
C ASP A 49 -14.79 6.23 8.34
N GLY A 50 -14.21 5.97 7.16
CA GLY A 50 -12.90 6.51 6.76
C GLY A 50 -11.72 5.91 7.54
N SER A 51 -11.97 4.91 8.39
CA SER A 51 -10.93 4.15 9.10
C SER A 51 -10.11 3.32 8.11
N TYR A 52 -8.90 2.92 8.50
CA TYR A 52 -8.01 2.15 7.63
C TYR A 52 -7.26 1.10 8.41
N ASP A 53 -7.36 -0.14 7.94
CA ASP A 53 -6.73 -1.30 8.55
C ASP A 53 -5.98 -2.13 7.50
N LEU A 54 -4.67 -1.92 7.43
CA LEU A 54 -3.80 -2.63 6.48
C LEU A 54 -3.86 -4.16 6.67
N LEU A 55 -3.84 -4.66 7.90
CA LEU A 55 -3.74 -6.11 8.13
C LEU A 55 -5.00 -6.84 7.66
N ALA A 56 -6.18 -6.25 7.90
CA ALA A 56 -7.44 -6.78 7.40
C ALA A 56 -7.47 -6.77 5.86
N ASN A 57 -7.03 -5.65 5.26
CA ASN A 57 -6.98 -5.50 3.81
C ASN A 57 -6.03 -6.52 3.16
N LEU A 58 -4.86 -6.74 3.76
CA LEU A 58 -3.91 -7.78 3.30
C LEU A 58 -4.47 -9.19 3.49
N ALA A 59 -5.25 -9.45 4.53
CA ALA A 59 -5.88 -10.76 4.72
C ALA A 59 -6.86 -11.06 3.59
N ILE A 60 -7.68 -10.08 3.18
CA ILE A 60 -8.58 -10.20 2.02
C ILE A 60 -7.78 -10.50 0.75
N LEU A 61 -6.73 -9.71 0.48
CA LEU A 61 -5.88 -9.92 -0.71
C LEU A 61 -5.20 -11.29 -0.72
N LYS A 62 -4.74 -11.79 0.45
CA LYS A 62 -4.19 -13.15 0.58
C LYS A 62 -5.23 -14.23 0.35
N LEU A 63 -6.45 -14.06 0.85
CA LEU A 63 -7.54 -15.01 0.60
C LEU A 63 -7.86 -15.13 -0.89
N TYR A 64 -7.86 -14.00 -1.60
CA TYR A 64 -7.99 -13.98 -3.06
C TYR A 64 -6.81 -14.62 -3.80
N GLN A 65 -5.59 -14.45 -3.27
CA GLN A 65 -4.41 -15.11 -3.83
C GLN A 65 -4.50 -16.64 -3.70
N PHE A 66 -5.03 -17.15 -2.58
CA PHE A 66 -5.19 -18.60 -2.36
C PHE A 66 -6.42 -19.20 -3.02
N ASN A 67 -7.51 -18.42 -3.13
CA ASN A 67 -8.77 -18.87 -3.69
C ASN A 67 -9.19 -17.95 -4.86
N PRO A 68 -8.68 -18.20 -6.08
CA PRO A 68 -9.02 -17.38 -7.26
C PRO A 68 -10.51 -17.35 -7.60
N ALA A 69 -11.27 -18.37 -7.19
CA ALA A 69 -12.71 -18.46 -7.43
C ALA A 69 -13.52 -17.38 -6.70
N ASP A 70 -13.05 -16.93 -5.53
CA ASP A 70 -13.73 -15.93 -4.71
C ASP A 70 -13.28 -14.49 -5.03
N PHE A 71 -12.46 -14.32 -6.06
CA PHE A 71 -11.88 -13.03 -6.43
C PHE A 71 -12.95 -11.99 -6.78
N ASN A 72 -12.98 -10.89 -6.02
CA ASN A 72 -13.83 -9.75 -6.32
C ASN A 72 -13.00 -8.53 -6.69
N TYR A 73 -13.09 -8.15 -7.95
CA TYR A 73 -12.39 -7.00 -8.52
C TYR A 73 -12.72 -5.68 -7.80
N VAL A 74 -13.99 -5.44 -7.48
CA VAL A 74 -14.43 -4.18 -6.86
C VAL A 74 -13.83 -4.00 -5.47
N VAL A 75 -13.77 -5.09 -4.69
CA VAL A 75 -13.16 -5.12 -3.36
C VAL A 75 -11.67 -4.79 -3.44
N VAL A 76 -10.96 -5.35 -4.42
CA VAL A 76 -9.53 -5.07 -4.64
C VAL A 76 -9.30 -3.59 -4.96
N ILE A 77 -10.10 -3.00 -5.85
CA ILE A 77 -9.99 -1.58 -6.20
C ILE A 77 -10.24 -0.68 -4.98
N ASN A 78 -11.24 -1.00 -4.16
CA ASN A 78 -11.51 -0.26 -2.92
C ASN A 78 -10.33 -0.34 -1.94
N ILE A 79 -9.73 -1.52 -1.78
CA ILE A 79 -8.52 -1.71 -0.96
C ILE A 79 -7.36 -0.86 -1.49
N LEU A 80 -7.11 -0.91 -2.81
CA LEU A 80 -6.04 -0.13 -3.43
C LEU A 80 -6.25 1.37 -3.29
N LEU A 81 -7.48 1.86 -3.44
CA LEU A 81 -7.83 3.26 -3.21
C LEU A 81 -7.60 3.69 -1.77
N LYS A 82 -7.97 2.84 -0.79
CA LYS A 82 -7.68 3.13 0.62
C LYS A 82 -6.18 3.12 0.91
N ALA A 83 -5.44 2.17 0.35
CA ALA A 83 -3.98 2.08 0.50
C ALA A 83 -3.26 3.25 -0.19
N LEU A 84 -3.82 3.81 -1.27
CA LEU A 84 -3.31 4.99 -1.97
C LEU A 84 -3.31 6.24 -1.07
N VAL A 85 -4.34 6.40 -0.24
CA VAL A 85 -4.52 7.56 0.65
C VAL A 85 -4.19 7.27 2.12
N ALA A 86 -3.58 6.11 2.39
CA ALA A 86 -3.10 5.77 3.71
C ALA A 86 -1.85 6.61 4.04
N ALA A 87 -1.91 7.34 5.16
CA ALA A 87 -0.75 7.98 5.77
C ALA A 87 -0.54 7.33 7.15
N PRO A 88 0.70 7.04 7.60
CA PRO A 88 1.99 7.56 7.09
C PRO A 88 2.81 6.59 6.23
N LEU A 89 2.39 5.33 6.06
CA LEU A 89 3.20 4.28 5.42
C LEU A 89 2.80 4.04 3.95
N PRO A 90 3.77 3.71 3.07
CA PRO A 90 3.54 3.47 1.65
C PRO A 90 2.93 2.08 1.37
N ASP A 91 1.69 1.85 1.80
CA ASP A 91 1.07 0.52 1.78
C ASP A 91 0.61 0.05 0.38
N PHE A 92 0.43 1.00 -0.54
CA PHE A 92 -0.07 0.72 -1.89
C PHE A 92 0.77 -0.32 -2.65
N ASN A 93 2.11 -0.19 -2.59
CA ASN A 93 3.02 -1.12 -3.27
C ASN A 93 2.95 -2.53 -2.69
N LEU A 94 2.72 -2.64 -1.38
CA LEU A 94 2.51 -3.92 -0.72
C LEU A 94 1.22 -4.56 -1.24
N CYS A 95 0.12 -3.81 -1.28
CA CYS A 95 -1.16 -4.30 -1.78
C CYS A 95 -1.05 -4.77 -3.24
N ILE A 96 -0.38 -4.02 -4.11
CA ILE A 96 -0.11 -4.44 -5.49
C ILE A 96 0.73 -5.72 -5.56
N SER A 97 1.76 -5.85 -4.73
CA SER A 97 2.63 -7.04 -4.76
C SER A 97 1.88 -8.34 -4.45
N LEU A 98 0.81 -8.28 -3.64
CA LEU A 98 -0.03 -9.44 -3.33
C LEU A 98 -1.01 -9.79 -4.46
N LEU A 99 -1.27 -8.86 -5.37
CA LEU A 99 -2.05 -9.12 -6.58
C LEU A 99 -1.21 -9.84 -7.65
N GLY A 100 0.13 -9.86 -7.50
CA GLY A 100 1.06 -10.55 -8.40
C GLY A 100 1.24 -12.03 -8.06
N GLU A 101 1.16 -12.86 -9.10
CA GLU A 101 1.27 -14.33 -9.12
C GLU A 101 0.13 -15.11 -8.43
N ALA A 102 -1.08 -15.02 -8.99
CA ALA A 102 -1.94 -16.20 -9.02
C ALA A 102 -1.51 -17.10 -10.21
N PRO A 103 -1.31 -18.41 -10.02
CA PRO A 103 -0.92 -19.29 -11.11
C PRO A 103 -2.10 -19.48 -12.06
N LEU A 104 -2.03 -18.89 -13.25
CA LEU A 104 -2.78 -19.41 -14.38
C LEU A 104 -2.07 -20.67 -14.89
N PRO A 105 -2.77 -21.81 -15.04
CA PRO A 105 -2.17 -22.98 -15.63
C PRO A 105 -1.86 -22.74 -17.12
N THR A 106 -0.74 -23.33 -17.54
CA THR A 106 -0.39 -23.77 -18.91
C THR A 106 0.59 -22.91 -19.74
N ILE A 107 1.69 -23.55 -20.13
CA ILE A 107 1.66 -24.36 -21.36
C ILE A 107 1.79 -25.82 -20.88
N PRO A 108 0.97 -26.82 -21.30
CA PRO A 108 1.53 -28.16 -21.34
C PRO A 108 2.68 -28.04 -22.34
N VAL A 109 3.92 -28.05 -21.85
CA VAL A 109 5.04 -28.37 -22.74
C VAL A 109 4.65 -29.73 -23.28
N LYS A 110 4.13 -29.71 -24.50
CA LYS A 110 3.86 -30.88 -25.32
C LYS A 110 5.12 -31.70 -25.15
N ALA A 111 5.01 -32.84 -24.46
CA ALA A 111 6.13 -33.76 -24.34
C ALA A 111 6.72 -33.84 -25.74
N GLU A 112 7.98 -33.44 -25.89
CA GLU A 112 8.70 -33.59 -27.13
C GLU A 112 8.65 -35.08 -27.45
N LYS A 113 7.65 -35.47 -28.25
CA LYS A 113 7.75 -36.67 -29.03
C LYS A 113 8.80 -36.34 -30.05
N GLU A 114 9.99 -36.86 -29.75
CA GLU A 114 11.05 -37.11 -30.69
C GLU A 114 10.47 -37.35 -32.08
N ALA A 115 10.98 -36.58 -33.05
CA ALA A 115 10.76 -36.85 -34.45
C ALA A 115 11.31 -38.24 -34.77
N ALA A 116 10.40 -39.19 -35.05
CA ALA A 116 10.72 -40.40 -35.78
C ALA A 116 9.57 -40.68 -36.75
N ASP A 117 9.89 -40.42 -38.02
CA ASP A 117 9.36 -41.00 -39.26
C ASP A 117 7.90 -41.44 -39.36
N ASP A 118 7.18 -40.67 -40.18
CA ASP A 118 6.54 -41.10 -41.42
C ASP A 118 6.26 -42.61 -41.60
N ALA A 119 4.96 -42.98 -41.67
CA ALA A 119 4.35 -43.58 -42.86
C ALA A 119 2.97 -44.21 -42.60
N ALA A 120 2.03 -43.84 -43.49
CA ALA A 120 0.98 -44.69 -44.07
C ALA A 120 -0.29 -45.02 -43.24
N SER A 121 -1.42 -44.37 -43.58
CA SER A 121 -2.52 -44.97 -44.40
C SER A 121 -3.93 -44.48 -44.04
N LEU A 122 -4.54 -43.81 -45.03
CA LEU A 122 -5.94 -43.88 -45.52
C LEU A 122 -7.13 -43.29 -44.72
N PRO A 123 -8.17 -42.80 -45.44
CA PRO A 123 -9.22 -41.91 -44.93
C PRO A 123 -10.48 -42.68 -44.52
N GLY A 124 -11.21 -42.14 -43.54
CA GLY A 124 -12.56 -42.56 -43.21
C GLY A 124 -13.36 -41.35 -42.72
N ASP A 125 -14.47 -41.07 -43.42
CA ASP A 125 -15.57 -40.24 -42.94
C ASP A 125 -16.01 -40.71 -41.56
N ASP A 126 -16.18 -39.78 -40.62
CA ASP A 126 -17.29 -39.78 -39.67
C ASP A 126 -17.48 -38.34 -39.17
N ASP A 127 -18.67 -37.82 -39.45
CA ASP A 127 -19.20 -36.55 -38.96
C ASP A 127 -19.28 -36.54 -37.42
N GLU A 128 -18.45 -35.73 -36.75
CA GLU A 128 -18.75 -35.19 -35.42
C GLU A 128 -18.33 -33.70 -35.38
N GLU A 129 -19.28 -32.81 -35.65
CA GLU A 129 -19.20 -31.38 -35.30
C GLU A 129 -19.28 -31.20 -33.77
N ASP A 130 -18.28 -30.51 -33.22
CA ASP A 130 -18.27 -29.59 -32.07
C ASP A 130 -18.79 -30.14 -30.71
N VAL A 131 -18.09 -30.01 -29.59
CA VAL A 131 -17.90 -28.72 -28.91
C VAL A 131 -16.54 -28.71 -28.21
N ALA A 132 -15.56 -28.01 -28.80
CA ALA A 132 -14.43 -27.54 -28.00
C ALA A 132 -14.95 -26.45 -27.06
N GLU A 133 -15.33 -26.82 -25.83
CA GLU A 133 -15.61 -25.84 -24.78
C GLU A 133 -14.41 -24.91 -24.68
N LYS A 134 -14.60 -23.65 -25.12
CA LYS A 134 -13.62 -22.58 -24.93
C LYS A 134 -13.25 -22.58 -23.45
N PRO A 135 -11.94 -22.58 -23.10
CA PRO A 135 -11.55 -22.48 -21.71
C PRO A 135 -12.22 -21.24 -21.14
N LYS A 136 -13.08 -21.43 -20.12
CA LYS A 136 -13.68 -20.34 -19.36
C LYS A 136 -12.53 -19.47 -18.87
N ASP A 137 -12.51 -18.21 -19.29
CA ASP A 137 -11.61 -17.20 -18.75
C ASP A 137 -11.76 -17.20 -17.22
N VAL A 138 -10.85 -17.89 -16.54
CA VAL A 138 -10.75 -17.82 -15.09
C VAL A 138 -10.35 -16.37 -14.82
N PRO A 139 -11.12 -15.58 -14.04
CA PRO A 139 -10.75 -14.21 -13.73
C PRO A 139 -9.40 -14.24 -13.03
N SER A 140 -8.34 -13.92 -13.79
CA SER A 140 -6.98 -13.90 -13.28
C SER A 140 -6.95 -12.87 -12.17
N ALA A 141 -6.50 -13.29 -10.98
CA ALA A 141 -6.24 -12.36 -9.89
C ALA A 141 -5.31 -11.26 -10.44
N GLY A 142 -5.81 -10.02 -10.43
CA GLY A 142 -5.08 -8.80 -10.75
C GLY A 142 -4.18 -8.90 -11.98
N HIS A 143 -4.73 -8.83 -13.19
CA HIS A 143 -3.89 -8.47 -14.33
C HIS A 143 -3.32 -7.06 -14.08
N LEU A 144 -2.04 -6.96 -13.71
CA LEU A 144 -1.34 -5.69 -13.42
C LEU A 144 -1.36 -4.69 -14.60
N THR A 145 -1.83 -5.15 -15.77
CA THR A 145 -2.01 -4.40 -17.02
C THR A 145 -3.39 -3.78 -17.14
N ASP A 146 -4.31 -4.07 -16.21
CA ASP A 146 -5.63 -3.45 -16.22
C ASP A 146 -5.50 -1.92 -16.08
N ALA A 147 -6.24 -1.21 -16.93
CA ALA A 147 -6.15 0.23 -17.08
C ALA A 147 -6.44 0.97 -15.77
N LEU A 148 -7.36 0.45 -14.94
CA LEU A 148 -7.69 1.09 -13.66
C LEU A 148 -6.56 0.93 -12.63
N ILE A 149 -5.98 -0.27 -12.53
CA ILE A 149 -4.85 -0.55 -11.64
C ILE A 149 -3.61 0.28 -12.06
N VAL A 150 -3.36 0.39 -13.37
CA VAL A 150 -2.28 1.23 -13.91
C VAL A 150 -2.49 2.69 -13.55
N ARG A 151 -3.72 3.22 -13.71
CA ARG A 151 -4.06 4.60 -13.31
C ARG A 151 -3.89 4.83 -11.82
N LEU A 152 -4.30 3.89 -10.97
CA LEU A 152 -4.07 3.97 -9.51
C LEU A 152 -2.57 3.97 -9.17
N SER A 153 -1.78 3.17 -9.88
CA SER A 153 -0.32 3.12 -9.72
C SER A 153 0.36 4.43 -10.10
N GLU A 154 -0.10 5.08 -11.17
CA GLU A 154 0.38 6.41 -11.56
C GLU A 154 0.04 7.46 -10.51
N LEU A 155 -1.20 7.48 -10.00
CA LEU A 155 -1.60 8.37 -8.92
C LEU A 155 -0.77 8.16 -7.64
N SER A 156 -0.50 6.90 -7.31
CA SER A 156 0.37 6.53 -6.17
C SER A 156 1.77 7.06 -6.33
N THR A 157 2.33 6.92 -7.54
CA THR A 157 3.64 7.46 -7.88
C THR A 157 3.69 8.97 -7.74
N LEU A 158 2.64 9.70 -8.17
CA LEU A 158 2.57 11.16 -8.02
C LEU A 158 2.53 11.59 -6.54
N LEU A 159 1.79 10.87 -5.68
CA LEU A 159 1.76 11.13 -4.24
C LEU A 159 3.13 10.84 -3.60
N PHE A 160 3.79 9.72 -3.94
CA PHE A 160 5.11 9.38 -3.42
C PHE A 160 6.21 10.35 -3.85
N GLN A 161 6.13 10.87 -5.06
CA GLN A 161 7.05 11.90 -5.56
C GLN A 161 6.74 13.30 -5.00
N ALA A 162 5.78 13.43 -4.07
CA ALA A 162 5.29 14.68 -3.52
C ALA A 162 4.81 15.68 -4.59
N ARG A 163 4.34 15.19 -5.73
CA ARG A 163 3.80 16.00 -6.85
C ARG A 163 2.30 16.22 -6.68
N PHE A 164 1.90 16.84 -5.57
CA PHE A 164 0.49 16.98 -5.21
C PHE A 164 -0.33 17.77 -6.23
N ARG A 165 0.25 18.80 -6.86
CA ARG A 165 -0.45 19.60 -7.88
C ARG A 165 -0.82 18.76 -9.10
N GLU A 166 0.15 17.98 -9.59
CA GLU A 166 -0.04 17.07 -10.72
C GLU A 166 -1.07 15.99 -10.34
N PHE A 167 -0.98 15.43 -9.13
CA PHE A 167 -1.97 14.47 -8.63
C PHE A 167 -3.41 15.00 -8.73
N TRP A 168 -3.70 16.21 -8.24
CA TRP A 168 -5.05 16.77 -8.29
C TRP A 168 -5.52 17.05 -9.73
N THR A 169 -4.62 17.52 -10.60
CA THR A 169 -4.96 17.76 -12.01
C THR A 169 -5.22 16.45 -12.76
N THR A 170 -4.42 15.42 -12.49
CA THR A 170 -4.56 14.09 -13.08
C THR A 170 -5.85 13.42 -12.59
N LEU A 171 -6.13 13.46 -11.28
CA LEU A 171 -7.37 12.94 -10.71
C LEU A 171 -8.62 13.62 -11.27
N ALA A 172 -8.55 14.93 -11.60
CA ALA A 172 -9.65 15.67 -12.20
C ALA A 172 -9.84 15.42 -13.70
N SER A 173 -8.85 14.83 -14.39
CA SER A 173 -8.89 14.63 -15.84
C SER A 173 -9.89 13.55 -16.26
N GLU A 174 -10.39 13.63 -17.50
CA GLU A 174 -11.39 12.68 -18.04
C GLU A 174 -10.97 11.20 -17.93
N PRO A 175 -9.71 10.81 -18.21
CA PRO A 175 -9.27 9.43 -18.12
C PRO A 175 -9.33 8.81 -16.71
N TYR A 176 -9.58 9.60 -15.66
CA TYR A 176 -9.68 9.10 -14.28
C TYR A 176 -11.12 9.20 -13.74
N ALA A 177 -12.12 9.35 -14.62
CA ALA A 177 -13.52 9.44 -14.24
C ALA A 177 -14.01 8.21 -13.45
N ASP A 178 -13.57 7.03 -13.83
CA ASP A 178 -13.85 5.78 -13.11
C ASP A 178 -13.18 5.71 -11.75
N VAL A 179 -11.91 6.13 -11.64
CA VAL A 179 -11.22 6.26 -10.33
C VAL A 179 -12.02 7.18 -9.41
N ARG A 180 -12.55 8.30 -9.93
CA ARG A 180 -13.39 9.22 -9.15
C ARG A 180 -14.72 8.60 -8.73
N GLU A 181 -15.33 7.76 -9.56
CA GLU A 181 -16.57 7.07 -9.22
C GLU A 181 -16.36 6.11 -8.02
N TYR A 182 -15.26 5.36 -8.02
CA TYR A 182 -14.92 4.52 -6.88
C TYR A 182 -14.48 5.34 -5.66
N ALA A 183 -13.70 6.40 -5.85
CA ALA A 183 -13.28 7.29 -4.77
C ALA A 183 -14.45 8.00 -4.09
N ALA A 184 -15.53 8.31 -4.83
CA ALA A 184 -16.73 8.92 -4.28
C ALA A 184 -17.49 8.02 -3.29
N LYS A 185 -17.27 6.70 -3.35
CA LYS A 185 -17.84 5.72 -2.41
C LYS A 185 -17.06 5.66 -1.10
N ILE A 186 -15.87 6.25 -1.04
CA ILE A 186 -15.02 6.27 0.14
C ILE A 186 -15.25 7.59 0.87
N SER A 187 -15.66 7.51 2.13
CA SER A 187 -15.82 8.71 2.94
C SER A 187 -14.48 9.43 3.11
N GLU A 188 -14.52 10.76 3.00
CA GLU A 188 -13.35 11.62 3.21
C GLU A 188 -12.10 11.29 2.35
N PHE A 189 -12.25 10.65 1.19
CA PHE A 189 -11.10 10.26 0.34
C PHE A 189 -10.14 11.43 0.04
N GLU A 190 -10.68 12.57 -0.38
CA GLU A 190 -9.85 13.75 -0.66
C GLU A 190 -9.17 14.28 0.60
N ASN A 191 -9.85 14.24 1.75
CA ASN A 191 -9.26 14.64 3.03
C ASN A 191 -8.13 13.69 3.45
N ALA A 192 -8.26 12.40 3.18
CA ALA A 192 -7.19 11.42 3.38
C ALA A 192 -5.98 11.71 2.48
N ALA A 193 -6.19 11.98 1.19
CA ALA A 193 -5.13 12.39 0.27
C ALA A 193 -4.43 13.69 0.73
N ARG A 194 -5.20 14.66 1.25
CA ARG A 194 -4.66 15.89 1.87
C ARG A 194 -3.83 15.59 3.11
N LYS A 195 -4.22 14.62 3.95
CA LYS A 195 -3.44 14.18 5.12
C LYS A 195 -2.10 13.55 4.70
N VAL A 196 -2.05 12.80 3.60
CA VAL A 196 -0.79 12.30 3.02
C VAL A 196 0.15 13.46 2.68
N ALA A 197 -0.37 14.49 1.99
CA ALA A 197 0.42 15.67 1.66
C ALA A 197 0.91 16.43 2.91
N LEU A 198 0.05 16.58 3.93
CA LEU A 198 0.44 17.17 5.21
C LEU A 198 1.54 16.38 5.91
N ASN A 199 1.51 15.05 5.85
CA ASN A 199 2.55 14.22 6.44
C ASN A 199 3.91 14.45 5.77
N SER A 200 3.95 14.57 4.43
CA SER A 200 5.17 14.93 3.71
C SER A 200 5.68 16.33 4.07
N VAL A 201 4.77 17.30 4.23
CA VAL A 201 5.14 18.67 4.67
C VAL A 201 5.65 18.67 6.11
N LYS A 202 5.05 17.85 6.98
CA LYS A 202 5.43 17.73 8.39
C LYS A 202 6.90 17.33 8.57
N GLY A 203 7.39 16.43 7.72
CA GLY A 203 8.79 15.97 7.76
C GLY A 203 9.80 16.91 7.10
N SER A 204 9.37 17.93 6.33
CA SER A 204 10.27 18.70 5.46
C SER A 204 10.28 20.22 5.70
N PHE A 205 9.33 20.76 6.46
CA PHE A 205 9.21 22.22 6.66
C PHE A 205 8.94 22.60 8.11
N THR A 206 9.63 23.62 8.63
CA THR A 206 9.30 24.27 9.93
C THR A 206 8.17 25.30 9.77
N SER A 207 8.14 25.96 8.62
CA SER A 207 7.12 26.94 8.24
C SER A 207 6.93 26.94 6.73
N ILE A 208 5.69 27.19 6.28
CA ILE A 208 5.33 27.19 4.87
C ILE A 208 4.31 28.29 4.59
N SER A 209 4.40 28.96 3.44
CA SER A 209 3.43 30.00 3.08
C SER A 209 2.05 29.41 2.76
N GLU A 210 0.99 30.13 3.13
CA GLU A 210 -0.41 29.73 2.91
C GLU A 210 -0.70 29.42 1.43
N LYS A 211 -0.19 30.26 0.52
CA LYS A 211 -0.34 30.06 -0.93
C LYS A 211 0.28 28.74 -1.40
N ARG A 212 1.42 28.33 -0.82
CA ARG A 212 2.11 27.10 -1.23
C ARG A 212 1.39 25.87 -0.71
N ILE A 213 1.03 25.84 0.57
CA ILE A 213 0.30 24.70 1.16
C ILE A 213 -1.10 24.57 0.57
N GLY A 214 -1.81 25.68 0.31
CA GLY A 214 -3.09 25.67 -0.41
C GLY A 214 -2.97 25.00 -1.78
N SER A 215 -1.86 25.26 -2.51
CA SER A 215 -1.60 24.60 -3.79
C SER A 215 -1.32 23.10 -3.68
N TYR A 216 -0.85 22.59 -2.53
CA TYR A 216 -0.62 21.16 -2.31
C TYR A 216 -1.89 20.43 -1.91
N LEU A 217 -2.74 21.08 -1.11
CA LEU A 217 -3.99 20.50 -0.61
C LEU A 217 -5.17 20.70 -1.57
N ASN A 218 -4.97 21.50 -2.63
CA ASN A 218 -6.03 21.95 -3.54
C ASN A 218 -7.20 22.63 -2.79
N LEU A 219 -6.85 23.47 -1.79
CA LEU A 219 -7.79 24.23 -0.98
C LEU A 219 -7.37 25.71 -0.95
N ALA A 220 -8.35 26.61 -0.86
CA ALA A 220 -8.11 28.04 -0.79
C ALA A 220 -9.07 28.73 0.19
N GLY A 221 -8.62 29.84 0.79
CA GLY A 221 -9.43 30.68 1.67
C GLY A 221 -9.96 29.93 2.91
N ALA A 222 -11.22 30.14 3.26
CA ALA A 222 -11.81 29.64 4.51
C ALA A 222 -11.67 28.12 4.71
N GLN A 223 -11.81 27.32 3.64
CA GLN A 223 -11.69 25.86 3.69
C GLN A 223 -10.29 25.40 4.08
N LEU A 224 -9.26 26.11 3.61
CA LEU A 224 -7.87 25.83 3.98
C LEU A 224 -7.64 26.10 5.46
N HIS A 225 -8.19 27.21 5.98
CA HIS A 225 -8.05 27.58 7.38
C HIS A 225 -8.75 26.57 8.30
N GLU A 226 -9.98 26.17 7.94
CA GLU A 226 -10.75 25.16 8.67
C GLU A 226 -10.01 23.82 8.70
N PHE A 227 -9.52 23.37 7.54
CA PHE A 227 -8.79 22.10 7.44
C PHE A 227 -7.49 22.11 8.25
N ILE A 228 -6.70 23.19 8.20
CA ILE A 228 -5.44 23.31 8.95
C ILE A 228 -5.71 23.35 10.46
N ASN A 229 -6.71 24.13 10.90
CA ASN A 229 -7.06 24.26 12.32
C ASN A 229 -7.61 22.95 12.91
N ALA A 230 -8.22 22.10 12.09
CA ALA A 230 -8.64 20.76 12.49
C ALA A 230 -7.45 19.81 12.76
N GLN A 231 -6.25 20.11 12.25
CA GLN A 231 -5.09 19.25 12.42
C GLN A 231 -4.34 19.55 13.73
N PRO A 232 -3.95 18.52 14.49
CA PRO A 232 -3.28 18.70 15.77
C PRO A 232 -1.89 19.33 15.59
N GLY A 233 -1.67 20.47 16.25
CA GLY A 233 -0.37 21.13 16.34
C GLY A 233 -0.02 22.05 15.16
N TRP A 234 -0.85 22.10 14.12
CA TRP A 234 -0.70 23.05 13.03
C TRP A 234 -1.27 24.41 13.45
N LYS A 235 -0.55 25.50 13.11
CA LYS A 235 -1.00 26.86 13.42
C LYS A 235 -0.84 27.74 12.19
N LEU A 236 -1.86 28.53 11.89
CA LEU A 236 -1.81 29.54 10.84
C LEU A 236 -1.67 30.93 11.47
N ALA A 237 -0.59 31.65 11.13
CA ALA A 237 -0.34 33.03 11.56
C ALA A 237 0.26 33.85 10.41
N ASP A 238 -0.23 35.06 10.18
CA ASP A 238 0.35 36.02 9.22
C ASP A 238 0.65 35.43 7.83
N ALA A 239 -0.35 34.76 7.21
CA ALA A 239 -0.25 34.08 5.92
C ALA A 239 0.83 32.98 5.82
N THR A 240 1.30 32.49 6.98
CA THR A 240 2.29 31.43 7.12
C THR A 240 1.76 30.34 8.06
N VAL A 241 1.94 29.09 7.66
CA VAL A 241 1.58 27.91 8.44
C VAL A 241 2.82 27.41 9.17
N SER A 242 2.74 27.38 10.49
CA SER A 242 3.73 26.76 11.36
C SER A 242 3.42 25.27 11.51
N VAL A 243 4.41 24.45 11.19
CA VAL A 243 4.35 22.99 11.26
C VAL A 243 4.78 22.55 12.67
N PRO A 244 4.09 21.58 13.30
CA PRO A 244 4.51 21.07 14.60
C PRO A 244 5.92 20.47 14.54
N ALA A 245 6.74 20.76 15.56
CA ALA A 245 8.08 20.22 15.67
C ALA A 245 8.04 18.68 15.78
N ASN A 246 8.83 18.01 14.95
CA ASN A 246 9.09 16.58 15.00
C ASN A 246 10.61 16.34 14.90
N PRO A 247 11.09 15.11 15.16
CA PRO A 247 12.53 14.81 15.07
C PRO A 247 13.16 15.14 13.72
N ASP A 248 12.39 15.08 12.63
CA ASP A 248 12.86 15.34 11.26
C ASP A 248 12.97 16.84 10.94
N ASN A 249 12.18 17.68 11.62
CA ASN A 249 12.07 19.12 11.37
C ASN A 249 12.78 19.98 12.43
N GLU A 250 13.21 19.37 13.53
CA GLU A 250 13.99 20.04 14.56
C GLU A 250 15.49 19.94 14.24
N ILE A 251 16.15 21.10 14.07
CA ILE A 251 17.59 21.16 13.85
C ILE A 251 18.29 20.80 15.16
N LYS A 252 18.60 19.51 15.36
CA LYS A 252 19.41 19.04 16.47
C LYS A 252 20.88 19.00 16.05
N ALA A 253 21.69 19.86 16.65
CA ALA A 253 23.14 19.76 16.53
C ALA A 253 23.60 18.47 17.24
N SER A 254 23.81 17.39 16.49
CA SER A 254 24.45 16.19 17.03
C SER A 254 25.94 16.46 17.18
N VAL A 255 26.40 16.74 18.40
CA VAL A 255 27.83 16.69 18.70
C VAL A 255 28.21 15.23 18.74
N ILE A 256 28.72 14.72 17.62
CA ILE A 256 29.27 13.36 17.54
C ILE A 256 30.58 13.38 18.32
N ARG A 257 30.52 12.98 19.59
CA ARG A 257 31.69 12.56 20.36
C ARG A 257 31.72 11.05 20.31
N GLU A 258 32.73 10.52 19.64
CA GLU A 258 33.06 9.11 19.73
C GLU A 258 33.70 8.87 21.11
N GLU A 259 32.88 8.52 22.09
CA GLU A 259 33.37 7.98 23.35
C GLU A 259 33.73 6.51 23.15
N ILE A 260 34.98 6.27 22.75
CA ILE A 260 35.53 4.93 22.69
C ILE A 260 35.77 4.47 24.13
N THR A 261 34.93 3.54 24.61
CA THR A 261 35.12 2.96 25.94
C THR A 261 36.21 1.88 25.90
N LEU A 262 36.90 1.66 27.03
CA LEU A 262 37.95 0.65 27.13
C LEU A 262 37.44 -0.76 26.75
N ASP A 263 36.17 -1.06 27.03
CA ASP A 263 35.52 -2.32 26.66
C ASP A 263 35.44 -2.53 25.14
N GLN A 264 35.22 -1.45 24.37
CA GLN A 264 35.22 -1.50 22.90
C GLN A 264 36.65 -1.73 22.35
N MET A 265 37.68 -1.27 23.06
CA MET A 265 39.09 -1.46 22.70
C MET A 265 39.68 -2.78 23.19
N HIS A 266 39.00 -3.50 24.08
CA HIS A 266 39.55 -4.72 24.70
C HIS A 266 39.98 -5.78 23.67
N LYS A 267 39.21 -5.95 22.59
CA LYS A 267 39.55 -6.88 21.50
C LYS A 267 40.84 -6.48 20.76
N PHE A 268 41.04 -5.19 20.54
CA PHE A 268 42.26 -4.66 19.91
C PHE A 268 43.47 -4.78 20.83
N LEU A 269 43.30 -4.46 22.11
CA LEU A 269 44.36 -4.58 23.12
C LEU A 269 44.77 -6.05 23.33
N ALA A 270 43.83 -6.98 23.34
CA ALA A 270 44.10 -8.42 23.46
C ALA A 270 44.87 -8.97 22.24
N GLN A 271 44.59 -8.47 21.03
CA GLN A 271 45.34 -8.86 19.83
C GLN A 271 46.73 -8.20 19.72
N ALA A 272 46.89 -7.00 20.29
CA ALA A 272 48.16 -6.28 20.31
C ALA A 272 49.15 -6.79 21.38
N GLN A 273 48.70 -7.62 22.32
CA GLN A 273 49.61 -8.31 23.24
C GLN A 273 50.39 -9.39 22.47
N SER A 274 51.65 -9.09 22.15
CA SER A 274 52.62 -10.07 21.66
C SER A 274 52.61 -11.30 22.58
N PRO A 275 52.61 -12.54 22.06
CA PRO A 275 52.73 -13.71 22.92
C PRO A 275 54.06 -13.61 23.65
N LEU A 276 54.03 -13.25 24.93
CA LEU A 276 55.15 -13.49 25.83
C LEU A 276 55.43 -14.97 25.73
N LEU A 277 56.63 -15.30 25.21
CA LEU A 277 57.16 -16.65 25.09
C LEU A 277 56.75 -17.45 26.33
N ARG A 278 55.84 -18.41 26.15
CA ARG A 278 55.57 -19.46 27.14
C ARG A 278 56.89 -20.23 27.27
N ALA A 279 57.71 -19.83 28.24
CA ALA A 279 58.85 -20.60 28.71
C ALA A 279 58.36 -21.82 29.50
#